data_AF-A0A154R269-F1
#
_entry.id   AF-A0A154R269-F1
#
_cell.length_a   1.000
_cell.length_b   1.000
_cell.length_c   1.000
_cell.angle_alpha   90.00
_cell.angle_beta   90.00
_cell.angle_gamma   90.00
#
_symmetry.space_group_name_H-M   'P 1'
#
loop_
_entity.id
_entity.type
_entity.pdbx_description
1 polymer ?
#
loop_
_entity_poly.entity_id
_entity_poly.type
_entity_poly.pdbx_seq_one_letter_code
_entity_poly.pdbx_strand_id
1 'polypeptide(L)'
;MDYSAIITALRQASAFDLYRLRWAIDRQLDDPRWILAVHARVHRGQTVDFYDPRDNVLHSGIVAELRRKHVVLQLPAGNRILVEYASINLDGVDADIREQPRQGLGRHEVRVGDVVGFQDRDGRPHQGTIVRLNDKTVTLQSDTMQWRVGYTLLHRVIQGG
;
A
#
# COMPACT_ATOMS: atom_id res chain seq x y z
N MET A 1 6.03 -1.07 9.96
CA MET A 1 7.50 -1.00 9.79
C MET A 1 7.82 0.34 9.14
N ASP A 2 8.90 1.03 9.52
CA ASP A 2 9.31 2.24 8.82
C ASP A 2 10.10 1.86 7.56
N TYR A 3 9.39 1.69 6.45
CA TYR A 3 9.99 1.32 5.17
C TYR A 3 10.95 2.40 4.63
N SER A 4 10.73 3.68 4.98
CA SER A 4 11.54 4.80 4.48
C SER A 4 12.96 4.78 5.08
N ALA A 5 13.08 4.48 6.37
CA ALA A 5 14.36 4.31 7.04
C ALA A 5 15.13 3.10 6.48
N ILE A 6 14.43 2.00 6.22
CA ILE A 6 15.03 0.78 5.64
C ILE A 6 15.56 1.05 4.23
N ILE A 7 14.76 1.69 3.36
CA ILE A 7 15.20 2.02 2.00
C ILE A 7 16.42 2.95 2.01
N THR A 8 16.43 3.94 2.90
CA THR A 8 17.59 4.82 3.08
C THR A 8 18.84 4.04 3.45
N ALA A 9 18.74 3.08 4.37
CA ALA A 9 19.86 2.21 4.74
C ALA A 9 20.30 1.30 3.58
N LEU A 10 19.36 0.72 2.83
CA LEU A 10 19.66 -0.12 1.67
C LEU A 10 20.38 0.64 0.55
N ARG A 11 20.08 1.93 0.34
CA ARG A 11 20.77 2.79 -0.64
C ARG A 11 22.25 3.03 -0.32
N GLN A 12 22.64 2.87 0.94
CA GLN A 12 24.03 3.01 1.38
C GLN A 12 24.79 1.67 1.39
N ALA A 13 24.10 0.55 1.15
CA ALA A 13 24.67 -0.78 1.19
C ALA A 13 25.43 -1.14 -0.10
N SER A 14 26.45 -1.99 0.00
CA SER A 14 27.10 -2.53 -1.20
C SER A 14 26.21 -3.56 -1.90
N ALA A 15 26.47 -3.85 -3.17
CA ALA A 15 25.76 -4.91 -3.89
C ALA A 15 25.90 -6.29 -3.20
N PHE A 16 27.04 -6.55 -2.55
CA PHE A 16 27.27 -7.77 -1.78
C PHE A 16 26.40 -7.81 -0.52
N ASP A 17 26.24 -6.69 0.18
CA ASP A 17 25.36 -6.58 1.34
C ASP A 17 23.90 -6.80 0.95
N LEU A 18 23.44 -6.19 -0.16
CA LEU A 18 22.09 -6.38 -0.68
C LEU A 18 21.82 -7.85 -1.04
N TYR A 19 22.80 -8.53 -1.66
CA TYR A 19 22.69 -9.96 -1.97
C TYR A 19 22.57 -10.81 -0.68
N ARG A 20 23.39 -10.53 0.34
CA ARG A 20 23.33 -11.23 1.63
C ARG A 20 22.01 -10.99 2.35
N LEU A 21 21.51 -9.76 2.32
CA LEU A 21 20.23 -9.39 2.92
C LEU A 21 19.08 -10.12 2.23
N ARG A 22 19.05 -10.14 0.90
CA ARG A 22 18.06 -10.93 0.15
C ARG A 22 18.07 -12.39 0.59
N TRP A 23 19.24 -13.04 0.62
CA TRP A 23 19.34 -14.44 1.04
C TRP A 23 18.87 -14.67 2.49
N ALA A 24 19.19 -13.75 3.40
CA ALA A 24 18.74 -13.82 4.78
C ALA A 24 17.21 -13.67 4.89
N ILE A 25 16.60 -12.79 4.10
CA ILE A 25 15.14 -12.61 4.03
C ILE A 25 14.48 -13.86 3.45
N ASP A 26 14.98 -14.38 2.32
CA ASP A 26 14.44 -15.58 1.67
C ASP A 26 14.46 -16.78 2.65
N ARG A 27 15.58 -16.99 3.35
CA ARG A 27 15.70 -18.02 4.39
C ARG A 27 14.70 -17.79 5.53
N GLN A 28 14.46 -16.54 5.89
CA GLN A 28 13.53 -16.21 6.96
C GLN A 28 12.08 -16.46 6.53
N LEU A 29 11.71 -16.17 5.28
CA LEU A 29 10.38 -16.42 4.72
C LEU A 29 10.08 -17.92 4.55
N ASP A 30 11.12 -18.73 4.34
CA ASP A 30 11.02 -20.19 4.29
C ASP A 30 10.70 -20.84 5.66
N ASP A 31 10.83 -20.10 6.76
CA ASP A 31 10.46 -20.58 8.10
C ASP A 31 8.94 -20.86 8.15
N PRO A 32 8.51 -22.10 8.47
CA PRO A 32 7.11 -22.48 8.49
C PRO A 32 6.23 -21.58 9.35
N ARG A 33 6.78 -20.89 10.36
CA ARG A 33 6.01 -19.98 11.22
C ARG A 33 5.26 -18.91 10.42
N TRP A 34 5.86 -18.39 9.34
CA TRP A 34 5.23 -17.34 8.51
C TRP A 34 4.11 -17.91 7.65
N ILE A 35 4.35 -19.07 7.04
CA ILE A 35 3.34 -19.78 6.25
C ILE A 35 2.15 -20.16 7.13
N LEU A 36 2.40 -20.73 8.32
CA LEU A 36 1.36 -21.17 9.24
C LEU A 36 0.53 -19.99 9.79
N ALA A 37 1.17 -18.86 10.08
CA ALA A 37 0.49 -17.66 10.56
C ALA A 37 -0.55 -17.13 9.55
N VAL A 38 -0.21 -17.15 8.26
CA VAL A 38 -1.14 -16.77 7.18
C VAL A 38 -2.14 -17.89 6.91
N HIS A 39 -1.70 -19.14 6.76
CA HIS A 39 -2.55 -20.29 6.45
C HIS A 39 -3.68 -20.48 7.47
N ALA A 40 -3.44 -20.23 8.76
CA ALA A 40 -4.47 -20.34 9.80
C ALA A 40 -5.63 -19.33 9.63
N ARG A 41 -5.45 -18.30 8.82
CA ARG A 41 -6.39 -17.19 8.61
C ARG A 41 -7.00 -17.15 7.21
N VAL A 42 -6.50 -17.97 6.29
CA VAL A 42 -6.96 -18.04 4.89
C VAL A 42 -7.82 -19.29 4.66
N HIS A 43 -8.96 -19.11 4.02
CA HIS A 43 -9.91 -20.17 3.71
C HIS A 43 -10.29 -20.17 2.23
N ARG A 44 -10.64 -21.33 1.68
CA ARG A 44 -11.18 -21.39 0.30
C ARG A 44 -12.44 -20.55 0.16
N GLY A 45 -12.56 -19.84 -0.95
CA GLY A 45 -13.65 -18.89 -1.23
C GLY A 45 -13.48 -17.51 -0.59
N GLN A 46 -12.46 -17.31 0.25
CA GLN A 46 -12.17 -16.00 0.84
C GLN A 46 -11.55 -15.07 -0.20
N THR A 47 -12.00 -13.82 -0.24
CA THR A 47 -11.30 -12.75 -0.95
C THR A 47 -10.13 -12.26 -0.12
N VAL A 48 -8.95 -12.19 -0.71
CA VAL A 48 -7.74 -11.67 -0.08
C VAL A 48 -7.03 -10.71 -1.02
N ASP A 49 -6.32 -9.75 -0.44
CA ASP A 49 -5.37 -8.92 -1.17
C ASP A 49 -3.99 -9.58 -1.14
N PHE A 50 -3.25 -9.45 -2.23
CA PHE A 50 -1.88 -9.91 -2.33
C PHE A 50 -1.02 -8.88 -3.05
N TYR A 51 0.23 -8.78 -2.62
CA TYR A 51 1.20 -7.87 -3.22
C TYR A 51 1.88 -8.53 -4.42
N ASP A 52 1.91 -7.83 -5.56
CA ASP A 52 2.68 -8.23 -6.73
C ASP A 52 3.89 -7.29 -6.91
N PRO A 53 5.12 -7.80 -6.77
CA PRO A 53 6.32 -6.97 -6.90
C PRO A 53 6.57 -6.47 -8.33
N ARG A 54 5.89 -7.01 -9.35
CA ARG A 54 6.10 -6.62 -10.76
C ARG A 54 5.52 -5.26 -11.09
N ASP A 55 4.39 -4.93 -10.47
CA ASP A 55 3.72 -3.65 -10.62
C ASP A 55 3.66 -2.85 -9.31
N ASN A 56 4.16 -3.41 -8.19
CA ASN A 56 4.25 -2.76 -6.88
C ASN A 56 2.87 -2.34 -6.35
N VAL A 57 1.86 -3.19 -6.58
CA VAL A 57 0.46 -2.94 -6.26
C VAL A 57 -0.17 -4.12 -5.51
N LEU A 58 -1.17 -3.84 -4.67
CA LEU A 58 -2.06 -4.87 -4.12
C LEU A 58 -3.14 -5.21 -5.14
N HIS A 59 -3.26 -6.49 -5.42
CA HIS A 59 -4.35 -7.06 -6.20
C HIS A 59 -5.27 -7.87 -5.31
N SER A 60 -6.54 -7.93 -5.65
CA SER A 60 -7.50 -8.78 -4.95
C SER A 60 -7.76 -10.07 -5.74
N GLY A 61 -7.90 -11.19 -5.03
CA GLY A 61 -8.24 -12.49 -5.62
C GLY A 61 -9.02 -13.37 -4.65
N ILE A 62 -9.75 -14.35 -5.19
CA ILE A 62 -10.49 -15.34 -4.40
C ILE A 62 -9.62 -16.57 -4.22
N VAL A 63 -9.49 -17.06 -2.99
CA VAL A 63 -8.73 -18.28 -2.67
C VAL A 63 -9.41 -19.49 -3.29
N ALA A 64 -8.80 -20.07 -4.32
CA ALA A 64 -9.29 -21.27 -4.99
C ALA A 64 -8.76 -22.55 -4.34
N GLU A 65 -7.48 -22.57 -3.95
CA GLU A 65 -6.80 -23.75 -3.40
C GLU A 65 -5.73 -23.35 -2.40
N LEU A 66 -5.62 -24.09 -1.29
CA LEU A 66 -4.55 -23.97 -0.31
C LEU A 66 -3.56 -25.12 -0.53
N ARG A 67 -2.29 -24.79 -0.80
CA ARG A 67 -1.19 -25.77 -0.92
C ARG A 67 -0.22 -25.59 0.24
N ARG A 68 0.77 -26.48 0.31
CA ARG A 68 1.74 -26.51 1.41
C ARG A 68 2.55 -25.21 1.56
N LYS A 69 3.06 -24.65 0.46
CA LYS A 69 3.86 -23.40 0.45
C LYS A 69 3.20 -22.24 -0.30
N HIS A 70 2.08 -22.50 -0.97
CA HIS A 70 1.47 -21.55 -1.90
C HIS A 70 -0.04 -21.53 -1.77
N VAL A 71 -0.63 -20.46 -2.28
CA VAL A 71 -2.08 -20.30 -2.44
C VAL A 71 -2.38 -20.10 -3.92
N VAL A 72 -3.41 -20.77 -4.41
CA VAL A 72 -3.95 -20.52 -5.73
C VAL A 72 -5.05 -19.48 -5.60
N LEU A 73 -4.89 -18.35 -6.26
CA LEU A 73 -5.89 -17.29 -6.33
C LEU A 73 -6.56 -17.27 -7.70
N GLN A 74 -7.87 -17.08 -7.67
CA GLN A 74 -8.71 -16.81 -8.83
C GLN A 74 -8.86 -15.29 -8.96
N LEU A 75 -8.30 -14.72 -10.02
CA LEU A 75 -8.38 -13.28 -10.29
C LEU A 75 -9.75 -12.90 -10.87
N PRO A 76 -10.16 -11.61 -10.79
CA PRO A 76 -11.42 -11.12 -11.36
C PRO A 76 -11.57 -11.42 -12.86
N ALA A 77 -10.45 -11.42 -13.61
CA ALA A 77 -10.42 -11.74 -15.03
C ALA A 77 -10.67 -13.23 -15.37
N GLY A 78 -10.81 -14.12 -14.37
CA GLY A 78 -11.01 -15.55 -14.59
C GLY A 78 -9.72 -16.38 -14.64
N ASN A 79 -8.56 -15.74 -14.53
CA ASN A 79 -7.25 -16.39 -14.52
C ASN A 79 -6.96 -16.98 -13.13
N ARG A 80 -6.19 -18.06 -13.06
CA ARG A 80 -5.63 -18.57 -11.80
C ARG A 80 -4.14 -18.28 -11.72
N ILE A 81 -3.71 -17.81 -10.55
CA ILE A 81 -2.30 -17.56 -10.27
C ILE A 81 -1.88 -18.33 -9.01
N LEU A 82 -0.59 -18.65 -8.94
CA LEU A 82 0.04 -19.25 -7.77
C LEU A 82 0.85 -18.16 -7.06
N VAL A 83 0.57 -17.91 -5.78
CA VAL A 83 1.29 -16.93 -4.96
C VAL A 83 1.80 -17.58 -3.67
N GLU A 84 2.80 -16.97 -3.06
CA GLU A 84 3.28 -17.38 -1.74
C GLU A 84 2.34 -16.90 -0.64
N TYR A 85 2.30 -17.60 0.50
CA TYR A 85 1.51 -17.12 1.64
C TYR A 85 2.01 -15.75 2.14
N ALA A 86 3.32 -15.50 2.09
CA ALA A 86 3.91 -14.25 2.55
C ALA A 86 3.50 -13.02 1.72
N SER A 87 2.99 -13.20 0.49
CA SER A 87 2.49 -12.08 -0.31
C SER A 87 1.06 -11.70 0.03
N ILE A 88 0.34 -12.49 0.84
CA ILE A 88 -1.06 -12.21 1.20
C ILE A 88 -1.11 -11.18 2.31
N ASN A 89 -1.82 -10.09 2.04
CA ASN A 89 -1.98 -8.98 2.96
C ASN A 89 -3.22 -9.15 3.85
N LEU A 90 -3.08 -9.95 4.91
CA LEU A 90 -4.20 -10.20 5.84
C LEU A 90 -4.37 -9.13 6.92
N ASP A 91 -3.34 -8.31 7.13
CA ASP A 91 -3.32 -7.30 8.18
C ASP A 91 -3.68 -5.90 7.64
N GLY A 92 -4.09 -5.81 6.36
CA GLY A 92 -4.42 -4.55 5.71
C GLY A 92 -3.25 -3.57 5.69
N VAL A 93 -2.01 -4.09 5.64
CA VAL A 93 -0.80 -3.28 5.56
C VAL A 93 -0.82 -2.50 4.26
N ASP A 94 -0.64 -1.19 4.33
CA ASP A 94 -0.48 -0.38 3.12
C ASP A 94 0.76 -0.88 2.35
N ALA A 95 0.55 -1.53 1.20
CA ALA A 95 1.64 -2.09 0.40
C ALA A 95 2.28 -1.06 -0.54
N ASP A 96 1.76 0.17 -0.55
CA ASP A 96 2.47 1.29 -1.16
C ASP A 96 3.74 1.57 -0.35
N ILE A 97 4.84 0.92 -0.72
CA ILE A 97 6.20 1.31 -0.31
C ILE A 97 6.51 2.63 -1.04
N ARG A 98 5.95 3.72 -0.54
CA ARG A 98 6.22 5.07 -1.05
C ARG A 98 7.56 5.52 -0.48
N GLU A 99 8.53 5.74 -1.36
CA GLU A 99 9.88 6.20 -1.01
C GLU A 99 9.91 7.55 -0.28
N GLN A 100 8.78 8.27 -0.28
CA GLN A 100 8.58 9.46 0.53
C GLN A 100 7.49 9.15 1.55
N PRO A 101 7.76 9.25 2.86
CA PRO A 101 6.67 9.28 3.82
C PRO A 101 5.70 10.37 3.38
N ARG A 102 4.38 10.15 3.53
CA ARG A 102 3.40 11.22 3.36
C ARG A 102 3.76 12.32 4.35
N GLN A 103 4.60 13.27 3.94
CA GLN A 103 4.64 14.58 4.52
C GLN A 103 3.35 15.22 4.04
N GLY A 104 2.26 14.92 4.76
CA GLY A 104 1.01 15.59 4.46
C GLY A 104 1.23 17.09 4.59
N LEU A 105 0.52 17.84 3.77
CA LEU A 105 0.82 19.25 3.57
C LEU A 105 0.48 20.05 4.82
N GLY A 106 1.44 20.82 5.34
CA GLY A 106 1.18 21.79 6.38
C GLY A 106 0.22 22.89 5.92
N ARG A 107 -0.45 23.55 6.88
CA ARG A 107 -1.36 24.67 6.58
C ARG A 107 -0.74 25.76 5.71
N HIS A 108 0.56 26.01 5.87
CA HIS A 108 1.29 27.03 5.13
C HIS A 108 1.75 26.59 3.73
N GLU A 109 1.58 25.32 3.38
CA GLU A 109 2.01 24.76 2.10
C GLU A 109 0.90 24.69 1.05
N VAL A 110 -0.32 25.10 1.42
CA VAL A 110 -1.52 25.08 0.58
C VAL A 110 -2.28 26.40 0.68
N ARG A 111 -3.02 26.75 -0.37
CA ARG A 111 -3.90 27.92 -0.43
C ARG A 111 -5.30 27.55 -0.93
N VAL A 112 -6.28 28.41 -0.65
CA VAL A 112 -7.61 28.31 -1.26
C VAL A 112 -7.45 28.41 -2.79
N GLY A 113 -8.09 27.50 -3.52
CA GLY A 113 -7.96 27.33 -4.96
C GLY A 113 -6.95 26.25 -5.39
N ASP A 114 -6.07 25.78 -4.51
CA ASP A 114 -5.18 24.67 -4.85
C ASP A 114 -5.98 23.39 -5.04
N VAL A 115 -5.51 22.57 -5.99
CA VAL A 115 -6.03 21.22 -6.20
C VAL A 115 -5.11 20.22 -5.52
N VAL A 116 -5.67 19.43 -4.61
CA VAL A 116 -4.93 18.47 -3.80
C VAL A 116 -5.60 17.11 -3.85
N GLY A 117 -4.79 16.07 -3.71
CA GLY A 117 -5.25 14.69 -3.59
C GLY A 117 -5.38 14.28 -2.14
N PHE A 118 -6.31 13.37 -1.86
CA PHE A 118 -6.47 12.71 -0.57
C PHE A 118 -7.09 11.32 -0.77
N GLN A 119 -7.14 10.51 0.28
CA GLN A 119 -7.89 9.25 0.27
C GLN A 119 -9.03 9.33 1.28
N ASP A 120 -10.17 8.73 0.95
CA ASP A 120 -11.28 8.57 1.90
C ASP A 120 -11.01 7.44 2.91
N ARG A 121 -11.98 7.17 3.78
CA ARG A 121 -11.88 6.12 4.81
C ARG A 121 -11.79 4.70 4.22
N ASP A 122 -12.29 4.51 3.00
CA ASP A 122 -12.25 3.23 2.27
C ASP A 122 -10.98 3.13 1.39
N GLY A 123 -10.05 4.09 1.53
CA GLY A 123 -8.78 4.12 0.80
C GLY A 123 -8.90 4.60 -0.64
N ARG A 124 -10.08 5.06 -1.09
CA ARG A 124 -10.28 5.48 -2.47
C ARG A 124 -9.63 6.85 -2.70
N PRO A 125 -8.86 7.02 -3.78
CA PRO A 125 -8.25 8.30 -4.10
C PRO A 125 -9.32 9.29 -4.59
N HIS A 126 -9.26 10.49 -4.04
CA HIS A 126 -10.10 11.63 -4.43
C HIS A 126 -9.23 12.85 -4.68
N GLN A 127 -9.71 13.71 -5.57
CA GLN A 127 -9.11 15.01 -5.85
C GLN A 127 -10.14 16.09 -5.59
N GLY A 128 -9.72 17.19 -4.97
CA GLY A 128 -10.61 18.30 -4.70
C GLY A 128 -9.88 19.63 -4.64
N THR A 129 -10.63 20.69 -4.89
CA THR A 129 -10.16 22.07 -4.79
C THR A 129 -10.37 22.57 -3.37
N ILE A 130 -9.35 23.17 -2.77
CA ILE A 130 -9.46 23.79 -1.45
C ILE A 130 -10.39 24.99 -1.53
N VAL A 131 -11.53 24.94 -0.84
CA VAL A 131 -12.46 26.05 -0.71
C VAL A 131 -12.35 26.77 0.64
N ARG A 132 -11.75 26.12 1.65
CA ARG A 132 -11.55 26.72 2.97
C ARG A 132 -10.36 26.09 3.71
N LEU A 133 -9.59 26.91 4.43
CA LEU A 133 -8.52 26.49 5.33
C LEU A 133 -8.95 26.69 6.80
N ASN A 134 -8.84 25.68 7.65
CA ASN A 134 -9.03 25.78 9.11
C ASN A 134 -7.72 25.40 9.83
N ASP A 135 -7.62 25.54 11.14
CA ASP A 135 -6.33 25.36 11.82
C ASP A 135 -5.72 23.96 11.68
N LYS A 136 -6.56 22.92 11.64
CA LYS A 136 -6.12 21.50 11.55
C LYS A 136 -6.58 20.77 10.29
N THR A 137 -7.44 21.39 9.49
CA THR A 137 -8.13 20.72 8.37
C THR A 137 -8.45 21.70 7.24
N VAL A 138 -8.56 21.20 6.02
CA VAL A 138 -9.12 21.92 4.87
C VAL A 138 -10.52 21.43 4.55
N THR A 139 -11.31 22.28 3.91
CA THR A 139 -12.53 21.88 3.19
C THR A 139 -12.21 21.83 1.71
N LEU A 140 -12.43 20.67 1.10
CA LEU A 140 -12.27 20.42 -0.33
C LEU A 140 -13.64 20.33 -0.98
N GLN A 141 -13.79 20.93 -2.15
CA GLN A 141 -14.90 20.64 -3.06
C GLN A 141 -14.40 19.63 -4.09
N SER A 142 -15.05 18.48 -4.18
CA SER A 142 -14.78 17.44 -5.18
C SER A 142 -16.10 17.12 -5.86
N ASP A 143 -16.19 17.33 -7.16
CA ASP A 143 -17.43 17.25 -7.95
C ASP A 143 -18.63 17.90 -7.23
N THR A 144 -19.58 17.10 -6.74
CA THR A 144 -20.80 17.54 -6.05
C THR A 144 -20.73 17.50 -4.52
N MET A 145 -19.60 17.05 -3.95
CA MET A 145 -19.48 16.77 -2.51
C MET A 145 -18.37 17.57 -1.84
N GLN A 146 -18.63 17.99 -0.60
CA GLN A 146 -17.65 18.66 0.25
C GLN A 146 -17.01 17.68 1.22
N TRP A 147 -15.70 17.78 1.33
CA TRP A 147 -14.88 16.92 2.17
C TRP A 147 -14.12 17.77 3.18
N ARG A 148 -14.09 17.33 4.43
CA ARG A 148 -13.23 17.92 5.46
C ARG A 148 -12.07 16.97 5.74
N VAL A 149 -10.85 17.41 5.41
CA VAL A 149 -9.66 16.56 5.40
C VAL A 149 -8.54 17.17 6.24
N GLY A 150 -7.86 16.35 7.03
CA GLY A 150 -6.68 16.77 7.78
C GLY A 150 -5.52 17.10 6.87
N TYR A 151 -4.75 18.13 7.21
CA TYR A 151 -3.53 18.56 6.49
C TYR A 151 -2.57 17.38 6.21
N THR A 152 -2.39 16.52 7.21
CA THR A 152 -1.51 15.34 7.14
C THR A 152 -1.97 14.27 6.14
N LEU A 153 -3.20 14.35 5.63
CA LEU A 153 -3.78 13.39 4.68
C LEU A 153 -3.77 13.92 3.24
N LEU A 154 -3.38 15.18 3.03
CA LEU A 154 -3.30 15.79 1.72
C LEU A 154 -1.96 15.44 1.05
N HIS A 155 -1.98 15.33 -0.27
CA HIS A 155 -0.78 15.27 -1.10
C HIS A 155 -0.94 16.17 -2.34
N ARG A 156 0.18 16.64 -2.89
CA ARG A 156 0.15 17.43 -4.13
C ARG A 156 -0.19 16.53 -5.31
N VAL A 157 -1.07 17.01 -6.18
CA VAL A 157 -1.32 16.36 -7.47
C VAL A 157 -0.20 16.79 -8.42
N ILE A 158 0.62 15.84 -8.87
CA ILE A 158 1.57 16.10 -9.95
C ILE A 158 0.78 16.02 -11.24
N GLN A 159 0.50 17.16 -11.88
CA GLN A 159 0.07 17.12 -13.27
C GLN A 159 1.29 16.71 -14.10
N GLY A 160 1.26 15.49 -14.63
CA GLY A 160 2.19 15.09 -15.68
C GLY A 160 2.02 16.06 -16.85
N GLY A 161 3.11 16.77 -17.19
CA GLY A 161 3.20 17.57 -18.39
C GLY A 161 3.34 16.72 -19.65
#